data_AF-A0A921IM63-F1
#
_entry.id   AF-A0A921IM63-F1
#
_cell.length_a   1.000
_cell.length_b   1.000
_cell.length_c   1.000
_cell.angle_alpha   90.00
_cell.angle_beta   90.00
_cell.angle_gamma   90.00
#
_symmetry.space_group_name_H-M   'P 1'
#
loop_
_entity.id
_entity.type
_entity.pdbx_description
1 polymer ?
#
loop_
_entity_poly.entity_id
_entity_poly.type
_entity_poly.pdbx_seq_one_letter_code
_entity_poly.pdbx_strand_id
1 'polypeptide(L)'
;DTFVSMPLDVTELLGTDELIYSQNQRVAFKGLTVAPSTVEGSDEEYAFLYNWDGSGEDGDDLYFNVSYNGETYTFTVESYLCDNTTEVYNAVKNLQIGQTIDAEGFLYWYEGVNPHITSVTVTG
;
A
#
# COMPACT_ATOMS: atom_id res chain seq x y z
N ASP A 1 14.62 22.59 16.07
CA ASP A 1 14.51 21.83 14.82
C ASP A 1 14.38 20.34 15.09
N THR A 2 13.19 19.81 14.83
CA THR A 2 13.01 18.38 14.64
C THR A 2 13.25 18.09 13.16
N PHE A 3 14.44 17.58 12.83
CA PHE A 3 14.69 17.05 11.49
C PHE A 3 13.89 15.75 11.35
N VAL A 4 12.91 15.74 10.45
CA VAL A 4 12.22 14.51 10.01
C VAL A 4 12.88 14.11 8.70
N SER A 5 13.46 12.92 8.63
CA SER A 5 14.09 12.42 7.40
C SER A 5 13.07 12.35 6.28
N MET A 6 13.47 12.75 5.07
CA MET A 6 12.71 12.48 3.86
C MET A 6 12.60 10.97 3.65
N PRO A 7 11.50 10.49 3.06
CA PRO A 7 11.34 9.07 2.75
C PRO A 7 12.40 8.62 1.73
N LEU A 8 12.97 7.44 1.96
CA LEU A 8 13.86 6.78 1.00
C LEU A 8 13.02 6.21 -0.15
N ASP A 9 13.30 6.59 -1.39
CA ASP A 9 12.66 5.96 -2.55
C ASP A 9 13.21 4.54 -2.73
N VAL A 10 12.33 3.54 -2.54
CA VAL A 10 12.67 2.11 -2.65
C VAL A 10 11.88 1.44 -3.76
N THR A 11 11.30 2.21 -4.68
CA THR A 11 10.45 1.68 -5.76
C THR A 11 11.16 0.61 -6.57
N GLU A 12 12.43 0.86 -6.94
CA GLU A 12 13.25 -0.09 -7.70
C GLU A 12 13.65 -1.35 -6.92
N LEU A 13 13.47 -1.37 -5.59
CA LEU A 13 13.76 -2.52 -4.74
C LEU A 13 12.57 -3.48 -4.62
N LEU A 14 11.37 -3.12 -5.11
CA LEU A 14 10.22 -4.03 -5.13
C LEU A 14 10.57 -5.33 -5.86
N GLY A 15 10.28 -6.46 -5.23
CA GLY A 15 10.62 -7.80 -5.74
C GLY A 15 12.07 -8.25 -5.45
N THR A 16 12.89 -7.44 -4.79
CA THR A 16 14.28 -7.78 -4.48
C THR A 16 14.47 -8.20 -3.01
N ASP A 17 15.48 -9.01 -2.75
CA ASP A 17 15.92 -9.37 -1.39
C ASP A 17 16.51 -8.16 -0.63
N GLU A 18 16.82 -7.06 -1.31
CA GLU A 18 17.45 -5.87 -0.72
C GLU A 18 16.44 -4.94 -0.03
N LEU A 19 15.16 -5.02 -0.39
CA LEU A 19 14.11 -4.16 0.16
C LEU A 19 14.04 -4.22 1.70
N ILE A 20 14.29 -5.39 2.28
CA ILE A 20 14.32 -5.60 3.73
C ILE A 20 15.35 -4.74 4.47
N TYR A 21 16.44 -4.35 3.80
CA TYR A 21 17.46 -3.50 4.42
C TYR A 21 16.97 -2.07 4.65
N SER A 22 15.83 -1.69 4.06
CA SER A 22 15.14 -0.42 4.30
C SER A 22 14.12 -0.49 5.44
N GLN A 23 14.05 -1.61 6.19
CA GLN A 23 13.18 -1.72 7.36
C GLN A 23 13.52 -0.66 8.42
N ASN A 24 12.49 -0.20 9.13
CA ASN A 24 12.56 0.90 10.11
C ASN A 24 12.90 2.28 9.50
N GLN A 25 13.05 2.39 8.18
CA GLN A 25 13.15 3.67 7.49
C GLN A 25 11.77 4.07 6.98
N ARG A 26 11.51 5.38 6.94
CA ARG A 26 10.38 5.90 6.17
C ARG A 26 10.73 5.72 4.69
N VAL A 27 9.87 5.07 3.92
CA VAL A 27 10.11 4.76 2.51
C VAL A 27 9.04 5.38 1.62
N ALA A 28 9.36 5.55 0.34
CA ALA A 28 8.47 5.96 -0.72
C ALA A 28 8.50 4.96 -1.88
N PHE A 29 7.35 4.78 -2.50
CA PHE A 29 7.13 4.01 -3.72
C PHE A 29 6.44 4.93 -4.73
N LYS A 30 6.94 5.01 -5.96
CA LYS A 30 6.49 6.02 -6.93
C LYS A 30 6.08 5.40 -8.25
N GLY A 31 5.13 6.05 -8.93
CA GLY A 31 4.68 5.62 -10.25
C GLY A 31 4.06 4.22 -10.25
N LEU A 32 3.44 3.83 -9.14
CA LEU A 32 2.75 2.55 -8.99
C LEU A 32 1.42 2.61 -9.74
N THR A 33 1.02 1.52 -10.39
CA THR A 33 -0.32 1.43 -11.02
C THR A 33 -1.24 0.60 -10.15
N VAL A 34 -2.38 1.12 -9.72
CA VAL A 34 -3.37 0.35 -8.94
C VAL A 34 -3.80 -0.88 -9.74
N ALA A 35 -3.60 -2.06 -9.16
CA ALA A 35 -3.93 -3.34 -9.76
C ALA A 35 -5.20 -3.91 -9.12
N PRO A 36 -5.94 -4.79 -9.84
CA PRO A 36 -7.10 -5.46 -9.26
C PRO A 36 -6.78 -6.27 -8.00
N SER A 37 -7.67 -6.21 -7.02
CA SER A 37 -7.80 -7.16 -5.92
C SER A 37 -9.06 -7.99 -6.12
N THR A 38 -9.02 -9.26 -5.71
CA THR A 38 -10.13 -10.21 -5.86
C THR A 38 -10.32 -10.99 -4.56
N VAL A 39 -11.57 -11.23 -4.17
CA VAL A 39 -11.90 -12.16 -3.09
C VAL A 39 -11.75 -13.60 -3.61
N GLU A 40 -11.22 -14.51 -2.78
CA GLU A 40 -11.04 -15.90 -3.17
C GLU A 40 -12.39 -16.51 -3.64
N GLY A 41 -12.39 -17.07 -4.86
CA GLY A 41 -13.59 -17.65 -5.46
C GLY A 41 -14.54 -16.64 -6.14
N SER A 42 -14.15 -15.37 -6.26
CA SER A 42 -14.85 -14.34 -7.04
C SER A 42 -14.01 -13.86 -8.22
N ASP A 43 -14.66 -13.59 -9.36
CA ASP A 43 -14.07 -12.92 -10.53
C ASP A 43 -14.27 -11.39 -10.50
N GLU A 44 -14.90 -10.86 -9.45
CA GLU A 44 -15.12 -9.42 -9.30
C GLU A 44 -13.85 -8.70 -8.84
N GLU A 45 -13.50 -7.64 -9.55
CA GLU A 45 -12.30 -6.84 -9.31
C GLU A 45 -12.62 -5.60 -8.47
N TYR A 46 -11.79 -5.36 -7.46
CA TYR A 46 -11.85 -4.21 -6.57
C TYR A 46 -10.53 -3.46 -6.58
N ALA A 47 -10.55 -2.15 -6.34
CA ALA A 47 -9.31 -1.38 -6.17
C ALA A 47 -8.64 -1.62 -4.81
N PHE A 48 -9.41 -2.06 -3.82
CA PHE A 48 -8.97 -2.42 -2.47
C PHE A 48 -9.99 -3.40 -1.84
N LEU A 49 -9.60 -4.04 -0.75
CA LEU A 49 -10.41 -4.91 0.10
C LEU A 49 -10.36 -4.43 1.56
N TYR A 50 -11.43 -4.63 2.30
CA TYR A 50 -11.40 -4.59 3.77
C TYR A 50 -10.94 -5.94 4.31
N ASN A 51 -9.90 -5.95 5.12
CA ASN A 51 -9.08 -7.12 5.43
C ASN A 51 -8.43 -7.77 4.19
N TRP A 52 -7.44 -8.63 4.42
CA TRP A 52 -6.62 -9.23 3.37
C TRP A 52 -7.41 -10.09 2.37
N ASP A 53 -8.57 -10.62 2.78
CA ASP A 53 -9.43 -11.52 2.00
C ASP A 53 -10.79 -10.91 1.62
N GLY A 54 -11.05 -9.64 1.97
CA GLY A 54 -12.35 -9.01 1.74
C GLY A 54 -13.43 -9.37 2.77
N SER A 55 -13.08 -10.01 3.89
CA SER A 55 -14.02 -10.33 4.98
C SER A 55 -14.39 -9.14 5.88
N GLY A 56 -13.70 -8.01 5.75
CA GLY A 56 -13.85 -6.86 6.64
C GLY A 56 -14.94 -5.87 6.28
N GLU A 57 -15.02 -4.80 7.07
CA GLU A 57 -15.94 -3.68 6.90
C GLU A 57 -15.27 -2.31 7.09
N ASP A 58 -16.02 -1.22 6.90
CA ASP A 58 -15.50 0.13 7.12
C ASP A 58 -15.00 0.30 8.56
N GLY A 59 -13.73 0.67 8.71
CA GLY A 59 -13.01 0.67 9.98
C GLY A 59 -11.98 -0.44 10.13
N ASP A 60 -12.00 -1.47 9.28
CA ASP A 60 -10.95 -2.49 9.21
C ASP A 60 -9.79 -2.05 8.31
N ASP A 61 -8.70 -2.82 8.36
CA ASP A 61 -7.51 -2.62 7.53
C ASP A 61 -7.87 -2.63 6.04
N LEU A 62 -7.21 -1.77 5.26
CA LEU A 62 -7.38 -1.73 3.81
C LEU A 62 -6.20 -2.40 3.13
N TYR A 63 -6.48 -3.39 2.30
CA TYR A 63 -5.49 -4.05 1.45
C TYR A 63 -5.73 -3.65 0.01
N PHE A 64 -4.69 -3.26 -0.71
CA PHE A 64 -4.80 -2.89 -2.12
C PHE A 64 -3.58 -3.37 -2.89
N ASN A 65 -3.81 -3.72 -4.15
CA ASN A 65 -2.75 -4.18 -5.02
C ASN A 65 -2.22 -3.06 -5.89
N VAL A 66 -0.93 -3.09 -6.16
CA VAL A 66 -0.26 -2.23 -7.12
C VAL A 66 0.59 -3.09 -8.04
N SER A 67 0.68 -2.68 -9.30
CA SER A 67 1.64 -3.23 -10.24
C SER A 67 2.77 -2.25 -10.48
N TYR A 68 3.96 -2.81 -10.53
CA TYR A 68 5.21 -2.17 -10.91
C TYR A 68 6.08 -3.24 -11.57
N ASN A 69 7.02 -2.89 -12.43
CA ASN A 69 7.98 -3.80 -13.09
C ASN A 69 7.42 -5.10 -13.75
N GLY A 70 6.11 -5.21 -13.97
CA GLY A 70 5.44 -6.41 -14.48
C GLY A 70 4.98 -7.40 -13.40
N GLU A 71 5.19 -7.08 -12.12
CA GLU A 71 4.70 -7.84 -10.97
C GLU A 71 3.62 -7.08 -10.20
N THR A 72 2.91 -7.80 -9.33
CA THR A 72 1.88 -7.25 -8.44
C THR A 72 2.34 -7.37 -6.99
N TYR A 73 2.19 -6.29 -6.24
CA TYR A 73 2.53 -6.17 -4.83
C TYR A 73 1.28 -5.77 -4.03
N THR A 74 1.13 -6.32 -2.83
CA THR A 74 0.03 -5.99 -1.92
C THR A 74 0.51 -5.04 -0.85
N PHE A 75 -0.20 -3.92 -0.70
CA PHE A 75 0.08 -2.86 0.26
C PHE A 75 -1.07 -2.79 1.27
N THR A 76 -0.79 -2.35 2.50
CA THR A 76 -1.79 -2.30 3.58
C THR A 76 -1.83 -0.94 4.24
N VAL A 77 -3.03 -0.46 4.57
CA VAL A 77 -3.26 0.64 5.51
C VAL A 77 -3.89 0.02 6.77
N GLU A 78 -3.16 0.05 7.88
CA GLU A 78 -3.64 -0.50 9.15
C GLU A 78 -4.58 0.48 9.86
N SER A 79 -5.83 0.10 10.08
CA SER A 79 -6.84 0.96 10.67
C SER A 79 -6.55 1.29 12.14
N TYR A 80 -5.88 0.37 12.85
CA TYR A 80 -5.44 0.60 14.23
C TYR A 80 -4.48 1.78 14.38
N LEU A 81 -3.67 2.06 13.35
CA LEU A 81 -2.73 3.18 13.33
C LEU A 81 -3.36 4.47 12.77
N CYS A 82 -4.35 4.32 11.90
CA CYS A 82 -5.05 5.41 11.25
C CYS A 82 -6.52 5.01 11.06
N ASP A 83 -7.40 5.53 11.90
CA ASP A 83 -8.83 5.22 11.83
C ASP A 83 -9.45 5.58 10.46
N ASN A 84 -10.72 5.22 10.28
CA ASN A 84 -11.44 5.42 9.02
C ASN A 84 -11.68 6.90 8.63
N THR A 85 -11.29 7.85 9.48
CA THR A 85 -11.43 9.29 9.21
C THR A 85 -10.16 9.93 8.64
N THR A 86 -9.04 9.20 8.62
CA THR A 86 -7.75 9.72 8.18
C THR A 86 -7.64 9.91 6.66
N GLU A 87 -6.72 10.78 6.24
CA GLU A 87 -6.50 11.09 4.82
C GLU A 87 -6.06 9.85 4.01
N VAL A 88 -5.15 9.05 4.54
CA VAL A 88 -4.65 7.84 3.86
C VAL A 88 -5.74 6.78 3.69
N TYR A 89 -6.58 6.57 4.71
CA TYR A 89 -7.70 5.64 4.64
C TYR A 89 -8.71 6.06 3.56
N ASN A 90 -9.06 7.34 3.57
CA ASN A 90 -9.95 7.92 2.56
C ASN A 90 -9.32 7.92 1.16
N ALA A 91 -8.00 8.11 1.04
CA ALA A 91 -7.31 8.04 -0.24
C ALA A 91 -7.41 6.65 -0.86
N VAL A 92 -7.16 5.58 -0.08
CA VAL A 92 -7.29 4.19 -0.55
C VAL A 92 -8.72 3.86 -0.97
N LYS A 93 -9.73 4.30 -0.19
CA LYS A 93 -11.15 4.10 -0.54
C LYS A 93 -11.59 4.74 -1.85
N ASN A 94 -10.86 5.76 -2.31
CA ASN A 94 -11.15 6.47 -3.56
C ASN A 94 -10.27 6.01 -4.74
N LEU A 95 -9.41 5.00 -4.56
CA LEU A 95 -8.59 4.48 -5.63
C LEU A 95 -9.44 3.84 -6.74
N GLN A 96 -8.92 3.92 -7.95
CA GLN A 96 -9.47 3.26 -9.12
C GLN A 96 -8.42 2.35 -9.75
N ILE A 97 -8.83 1.17 -10.21
CA ILE A 97 -7.94 0.26 -10.95
C ILE A 97 -7.37 1.00 -12.17
N GLY A 98 -6.06 0.86 -12.38
CA GLY A 98 -5.31 1.53 -13.44
C GLY A 98 -4.82 2.94 -13.11
N GLN A 99 -5.19 3.51 -11.96
CA GLN A 99 -4.71 4.81 -11.52
C GLN A 99 -3.23 4.77 -11.18
N THR A 100 -2.49 5.84 -11.48
CA THR A 100 -1.10 5.98 -11.06
C THR A 100 -1.02 6.69 -9.71
N ILE A 101 -0.26 6.12 -8.78
CA ILE A 101 -0.09 6.64 -7.43
C ILE A 101 1.38 6.65 -6.99
N ASP A 102 1.68 7.54 -6.06
CA ASP A 102 2.83 7.46 -5.18
C ASP A 102 2.34 7.11 -3.76
N ALA A 103 3.12 6.32 -3.03
CA ALA A 103 2.81 5.91 -1.66
C ALA A 103 4.01 6.07 -0.75
N GLU A 104 3.77 6.41 0.52
CA GLU A 104 4.80 6.46 1.56
C GLU A 104 4.40 5.63 2.77
N GLY A 105 5.38 5.02 3.42
CA GLY A 105 5.10 4.12 4.52
C GLY A 105 6.34 3.59 5.22
N PHE A 106 6.14 2.46 5.87
CA PHE A 106 7.17 1.68 6.55
C PHE A 106 7.06 0.23 6.11
N LEU A 107 8.17 -0.51 6.22
CA LEU A 107 8.20 -1.93 5.93
C LEU A 107 8.08 -2.71 7.23
N TYR A 108 7.11 -3.62 7.30
CA TYR A 108 7.04 -4.64 8.34
C TYR A 108 7.39 -6.00 7.76
N TRP A 109 7.75 -6.96 8.61
CA TRP A 109 8.10 -8.32 8.18
C TRP A 109 7.28 -9.37 8.90
N TYR A 110 6.43 -10.05 8.13
CA TYR A 110 5.71 -11.25 8.54
C TYR A 110 5.55 -12.14 7.31
N GLU A 111 6.34 -13.22 7.26
CA GLU A 111 6.43 -14.13 6.10
C GLU A 111 6.83 -13.47 4.75
N GLY A 112 7.38 -12.25 4.80
CA GLY A 112 7.81 -11.45 3.65
C GLY A 112 7.80 -9.96 3.98
N VAL A 113 8.26 -9.12 3.04
CA VAL A 113 8.14 -7.66 3.18
C VAL A 113 6.68 -7.25 2.97
N ASN A 114 6.10 -6.59 3.98
CA ASN A 114 4.76 -6.00 3.89
C ASN A 114 4.84 -4.48 3.99
N PRO A 115 4.50 -3.72 2.93
CA PRO A 115 4.44 -2.26 2.97
C PRO A 115 3.21 -1.77 3.75
N HIS A 116 3.44 -1.10 4.88
CA HIS A 116 2.40 -0.43 5.67
C HIS A 116 2.39 1.06 5.30
N ILE A 117 1.32 1.48 4.65
CA ILE A 117 1.21 2.76 3.97
C ILE A 117 0.54 3.79 4.87
N THR A 118 1.14 4.97 4.91
CA THR A 118 0.73 6.10 5.73
C THR A 118 0.36 7.33 4.91
N SER A 119 0.65 7.31 3.60
CA SER A 119 0.23 8.33 2.64
C SER A 119 0.08 7.71 1.26
N VAL A 120 -0.95 8.12 0.53
CA VAL A 120 -1.17 7.79 -0.88
C VAL A 120 -1.50 9.09 -1.62
N THR A 121 -0.86 9.30 -2.77
CA THR A 121 -1.10 10.46 -3.63
C THR A 121 -1.34 9.99 -5.06
N VAL A 122 -2.45 10.41 -5.66
CA VAL A 122 -2.73 10.19 -7.08
C VAL A 122 -1.85 11.12 -7.92
N THR A 123 -1.18 10.57 -8.93
CA THR A 123 -0.22 11.32 -9.76
C THR A 123 -0.64 11.44 -11.23
N GLY A 124 -1.73 10.78 -11.66
CA GLY A 124 -2.25 10.78 -13.03
C GLY A 124 -3.75 10.58 -13.13
#